data_AF-A0AAN9V993-F1
#
_entry.id   AF-A0AAN9V993-F1
#
_cell.length_a   1.000
_cell.length_b   1.000
_cell.length_c   1.000
_cell.angle_alpha   90.00
_cell.angle_beta   90.00
_cell.angle_gamma   90.00
#
_symmetry.space_group_name_H-M   'P 1'
#
loop_
_entity.id
_entity.type
_entity.pdbx_description
1 polymer ?
#
loop_
_entity_poly.entity_id
_entity_poly.type
_entity_poly.pdbx_seq_one_letter_code
_entity_poly.pdbx_strand_id
1 'polypeptide(L)'
;MFRLLLQKGCPILNCWRFIDGTARAICIPTVNQENYYSGHKRKHCLKYQSVLCPDGIIANLLGLFHRRRHDAAMLLDSGLYDQLLQTAVFPDKKYVIYGDSGCPIRQLLFRPFQGRNLSEDQESFNAAMSALRQSAEWGFAKVVNDFAFIDFKKNLKLLLKDVRSVYKTAVLLSNCHFYLYGSQVGRFLTHNPPHLKNV
;
A
#
# COMPACT_ATOMS: atom_id res chain seq x y z
N MET A 1 3.38 10.13 -13.45
CA MET A 1 3.28 8.97 -12.53
C MET A 1 3.65 7.66 -13.21
N PHE A 2 2.96 7.19 -14.28
CA PHE A 2 3.31 5.94 -15.01
C PHE A 2 4.74 5.92 -15.57
N ARG A 3 5.21 7.04 -16.14
CA ARG A 3 6.58 7.18 -16.67
C ARG A 3 7.68 7.01 -15.62
N LEU A 4 7.37 7.16 -14.33
CA LEU A 4 8.36 7.10 -13.26
C LEU A 4 8.91 5.68 -13.05
N LEU A 5 8.06 4.66 -13.14
CA LEU A 5 8.49 3.26 -13.03
C LEU A 5 9.35 2.86 -14.22
N LEU A 6 8.93 3.24 -15.42
CA LEU A 6 9.69 2.99 -16.65
C LEU A 6 11.07 3.64 -16.61
N GLN A 7 11.16 4.90 -16.18
CA GLN A 7 12.44 5.61 -16.02
C GLN A 7 13.38 4.97 -14.99
N LYS A 8 12.82 4.18 -14.06
CA LYS A 8 13.57 3.50 -13.00
C LYS A 8 13.81 2.02 -13.31
N GLY A 9 13.64 1.62 -14.57
CA GLY A 9 13.95 0.26 -15.03
C GLY A 9 12.93 -0.78 -14.58
N CYS A 10 11.66 -0.42 -14.40
CA CYS A 10 10.63 -1.39 -14.09
C CYS A 10 10.52 -2.43 -15.22
N PRO A 11 10.70 -3.74 -14.93
CA PRO A 11 10.62 -4.78 -15.95
C PRO A 11 9.19 -5.00 -16.47
N ILE A 12 8.17 -4.53 -15.73
CA ILE A 12 6.77 -4.63 -16.14
C ILE A 12 6.34 -3.29 -16.76
N LEU A 13 6.35 -3.23 -18.09
CA LEU A 13 6.13 -1.98 -18.84
C LEU A 13 4.80 -1.30 -18.55
N ASN A 14 3.74 -2.08 -18.28
CA ASN A 14 2.40 -1.59 -17.98
C ASN A 14 2.07 -1.56 -16.48
N CYS A 15 3.06 -1.74 -15.61
CA CYS A 15 2.88 -1.56 -14.17
C CYS A 15 2.80 -0.06 -13.84
N TRP A 16 1.81 0.32 -13.03
CA TRP A 16 1.58 1.73 -12.71
C TRP A 16 1.49 2.02 -11.21
N ARG A 17 1.19 1.00 -10.38
CA ARG A 17 1.03 1.12 -8.94
C ARG A 17 1.37 -0.17 -8.20
N PHE A 18 1.60 -0.03 -6.91
CA PHE A 18 1.79 -1.15 -5.99
C PHE A 18 0.54 -1.37 -5.15
N ILE A 19 0.26 -2.61 -4.77
CA ILE A 19 -0.70 -2.93 -3.72
C ILE A 19 0.05 -3.51 -2.53
N ASP A 20 -0.25 -3.01 -1.34
CA ASP A 20 0.41 -3.49 -0.14
C ASP A 20 -0.51 -3.40 1.08
N GLY A 21 -0.28 -4.31 2.02
CA GLY A 21 -0.95 -4.38 3.30
C GLY A 21 -0.16 -3.65 4.38
N THR A 22 -0.85 -2.98 5.30
CA THR A 22 -0.22 -2.41 6.48
C THR A 22 -1.03 -2.69 7.74
N ALA A 23 -0.35 -2.89 8.86
CA ALA A 23 -0.97 -3.20 10.15
C ALA A 23 -0.66 -2.10 11.16
N ARG A 24 -1.70 -1.47 11.72
CA ARG A 24 -1.58 -0.45 12.76
C ARG A 24 -1.93 -1.02 14.12
N ALA A 25 -0.99 -0.95 15.06
CA ALA A 25 -1.19 -1.50 16.39
C ALA A 25 -2.27 -0.72 17.15
N ILE A 26 -3.12 -1.43 17.88
CA ILE A 26 -4.20 -0.84 18.68
C ILE A 26 -4.09 -1.26 20.15
N CYS A 27 -4.83 -0.57 21.01
CA CYS A 27 -5.07 -1.03 22.36
C CYS A 27 -5.83 -2.35 22.32
N ILE A 28 -5.59 -3.23 23.30
CA ILE A 28 -6.27 -4.52 23.38
C ILE A 28 -7.77 -4.26 23.51
N PRO A 29 -8.61 -4.73 22.57
CA PRO A 29 -10.05 -4.54 22.65
C PRO A 29 -10.64 -5.40 23.77
N THR A 30 -11.69 -4.90 24.42
CA THR A 30 -12.43 -5.67 25.43
C THR A 30 -13.46 -6.63 24.82
N VAL A 31 -13.90 -6.36 23.59
CA VAL A 31 -14.90 -7.14 22.85
C VAL A 31 -14.26 -7.70 21.58
N ASN A 32 -14.49 -8.98 21.31
CA ASN A 32 -14.02 -9.70 20.11
C ASN A 32 -12.51 -9.50 19.86
N GLN A 33 -11.67 -9.57 20.89
CA GLN A 33 -10.23 -9.28 20.79
C GLN A 33 -9.50 -10.18 19.78
N GLU A 34 -9.94 -11.43 19.65
CA GLU A 34 -9.39 -12.47 18.79
C GLU A 34 -9.47 -12.14 17.30
N ASN A 35 -10.39 -11.24 16.94
CA ASN A 35 -10.57 -10.71 15.59
C ASN A 35 -9.49 -9.69 15.20
N TYR A 36 -8.86 -9.06 16.19
CA TYR A 36 -7.84 -8.03 15.99
C TYR A 36 -6.42 -8.52 16.25
N TYR A 37 -6.24 -9.73 16.80
CA TYR A 37 -4.92 -10.28 17.05
C TYR A 37 -4.27 -10.82 15.78
N SER A 38 -3.08 -10.32 15.45
CA SER A 38 -2.24 -10.84 14.36
C SER A 38 -1.17 -11.78 14.92
N GLY A 39 -1.26 -13.07 14.60
CA GLY A 39 -0.26 -14.06 15.01
C GLY A 39 1.14 -13.76 14.44
N HIS A 40 1.23 -13.32 13.18
CA HIS A 40 2.50 -12.96 12.54
C HIS A 40 3.17 -11.75 13.21
N LYS A 41 2.40 -10.74 13.64
CA LYS A 41 2.95 -9.54 14.31
C LYS A 41 2.94 -9.64 15.85
N ARG A 42 2.37 -10.70 16.42
CA ARG A 42 2.19 -10.94 17.86
C ARG A 42 1.59 -9.75 18.62
N LYS A 43 0.62 -9.05 18.00
CA LYS A 43 -0.04 -7.87 18.58
C LYS A 43 -1.45 -7.68 18.04
N HIS A 44 -2.28 -6.96 18.79
CA HIS A 44 -3.58 -6.47 18.34
C HIS A 44 -3.38 -5.30 17.36
N CYS A 45 -3.96 -5.41 16.16
CA CYS A 45 -3.80 -4.43 15.11
C CYS A 45 -5.00 -4.39 14.16
N LEU A 46 -5.22 -3.22 13.55
CA LEU A 46 -6.07 -3.07 12.39
C LEU A 46 -5.24 -3.25 11.12
N LYS A 47 -5.75 -4.04 10.17
CA LYS A 47 -5.15 -4.21 8.85
C LYS A 47 -5.81 -3.29 7.84
N TYR A 48 -4.99 -2.72 6.97
CA TYR A 48 -5.37 -1.87 5.85
C TYR A 48 -4.70 -2.41 4.59
N GLN A 49 -5.39 -2.32 3.47
CA GLN A 49 -4.85 -2.57 2.14
C GLN A 49 -4.85 -1.25 1.39
N SER A 50 -3.76 -0.97 0.70
CA SER A 50 -3.60 0.29 -0.01
C SER A 50 -3.10 0.04 -1.42
N VAL A 51 -3.51 0.90 -2.33
CA VAL A 51 -2.85 1.03 -3.64
C VAL A 51 -1.98 2.28 -3.58
N LEU A 52 -0.68 2.09 -3.79
CA LEU A 52 0.33 3.12 -3.67
C LEU A 52 0.89 3.46 -5.04
N CYS A 53 1.08 4.75 -5.24
CA CYS A 53 1.79 5.26 -6.39
C CYS A 53 3.30 5.11 -6.17
N PRO A 54 4.08 5.05 -7.26
CA PRO A 54 5.53 4.95 -7.16
C PRO A 54 6.11 6.07 -6.31
N ASP A 55 5.64 7.30 -6.42
CA ASP A 55 6.11 8.45 -5.62
C ASP A 55 5.72 8.40 -4.13
N GLY A 56 5.13 7.31 -3.64
CA GLY A 56 4.78 7.11 -2.24
C GLY A 56 3.40 7.64 -1.85
N ILE A 57 2.65 8.20 -2.81
CA ILE A 57 1.28 8.66 -2.57
C ILE A 57 0.37 7.44 -2.39
N ILE A 58 -0.39 7.42 -1.30
CA ILE A 58 -1.41 6.41 -1.05
C ILE A 58 -2.68 6.81 -1.81
N ALA A 59 -2.94 6.16 -2.94
CA ALA A 59 -4.05 6.52 -3.83
C ALA A 59 -5.41 6.01 -3.33
N ASN A 60 -5.41 4.90 -2.59
CA ASN A 60 -6.59 4.34 -1.97
C ASN A 60 -6.19 3.67 -0.65
N LEU A 61 -7.02 3.79 0.38
CA LEU A 61 -6.84 3.12 1.66
C LEU A 61 -8.12 2.38 2.05
N LEU A 62 -8.14 1.09 1.76
CA LEU A 62 -9.20 0.17 2.14
C LEU A 62 -8.86 -0.41 3.51
N GLY A 63 -9.82 -0.42 4.43
CA GLY A 63 -9.57 -0.84 5.80
C GLY A 63 -10.60 -1.84 6.30
N LEU A 64 -10.29 -2.41 7.47
CA LEU A 64 -11.23 -3.05 8.40
C LEU A 64 -11.67 -4.44 8.01
N PHE A 65 -10.67 -5.21 7.69
CA PHE A 65 -10.81 -6.63 7.77
C PHE A 65 -10.78 -6.96 9.27
N HIS A 66 -11.98 -6.96 9.88
CA HIS A 66 -12.26 -7.33 11.28
C HIS A 66 -11.92 -8.79 11.57
N ARG A 67 -11.13 -9.46 10.73
CA ARG A 67 -10.90 -10.89 10.76
C ARG A 67 -9.42 -11.14 10.54
N ARG A 68 -8.98 -12.33 10.94
CA ARG A 68 -7.67 -12.92 10.61
C ARG A 68 -7.55 -13.16 9.10
N ARG A 69 -7.59 -12.11 8.29
CA ARG A 69 -7.49 -12.19 6.84
C ARG A 69 -6.04 -12.06 6.43
N HIS A 70 -5.63 -12.93 5.52
CA HIS A 70 -4.41 -12.74 4.72
C HIS A 70 -4.69 -11.68 3.63
N ASP A 71 -3.64 -11.08 3.07
CA ASP A 71 -3.79 -9.97 2.10
C ASP A 71 -4.61 -10.38 0.87
N ALA A 72 -4.52 -11.64 0.44
CA ALA A 72 -5.38 -12.19 -0.61
C ALA A 72 -6.88 -12.17 -0.26
N ALA A 73 -7.24 -12.42 1.00
CA ALA A 73 -8.64 -12.36 1.44
C ALA A 73 -9.10 -10.90 1.60
N MET A 74 -8.20 -9.99 1.99
CA MET A 74 -8.50 -8.55 2.01
C MET A 74 -8.79 -8.02 0.60
N LEU A 75 -8.03 -8.47 -0.41
CA LEU A 75 -8.27 -8.12 -1.80
C LEU A 75 -9.67 -8.56 -2.27
N LEU A 76 -10.09 -9.79 -1.93
CA LEU A 76 -11.41 -10.31 -2.26
C LEU A 76 -12.52 -9.51 -1.55
N ASP A 77 -12.43 -9.37 -0.23
CA ASP A 77 -13.43 -8.70 0.60
C ASP A 77 -13.59 -7.21 0.23
N SER A 78 -12.57 -6.60 -0.39
CA SER A 78 -12.55 -5.17 -0.72
C SER A 78 -13.23 -4.78 -2.04
N GLY A 79 -13.45 -5.73 -2.95
CA GLY A 79 -13.91 -5.44 -4.31
C GLY A 79 -12.91 -4.64 -5.17
N LEU A 80 -11.68 -4.40 -4.68
CA LEU A 80 -10.67 -3.62 -5.38
C LEU A 80 -10.32 -4.23 -6.74
N TYR A 81 -10.27 -5.55 -6.83
CA TYR A 81 -9.94 -6.22 -8.09
C TYR A 81 -11.02 -6.00 -9.17
N ASP A 82 -12.30 -5.98 -8.78
CA ASP A 82 -13.40 -5.69 -9.70
C ASP A 82 -13.35 -4.24 -10.19
N GLN A 83 -13.01 -3.30 -9.29
CA GLN A 83 -12.76 -1.91 -9.67
C GLN A 83 -11.59 -1.79 -10.66
N LEU A 84 -10.51 -2.56 -10.48
CA LEU A 84 -9.39 -2.57 -11.42
C LEU A 84 -9.81 -3.09 -12.79
N LEU A 85 -10.62 -4.15 -12.87
CA LEU A 85 -11.15 -4.65 -14.14
C LEU A 85 -11.96 -3.59 -14.88
N GLN A 86 -12.70 -2.74 -14.16
CA GLN A 86 -13.51 -1.67 -14.75
C GLN A 86 -12.71 -0.43 -15.15
N THR A 87 -11.60 -0.14 -14.46
CA THR A 87 -10.89 1.16 -14.57
C THR A 87 -9.51 1.08 -15.21
N ALA A 88 -8.88 -0.10 -15.22
CA ALA A 88 -7.50 -0.29 -15.70
C ALA A 88 -7.43 -1.02 -17.05
N VAL A 89 -8.59 -1.31 -17.67
CA VAL A 89 -8.70 -1.94 -19.00
C VAL A 89 -9.19 -0.91 -20.00
N PHE A 90 -8.40 -0.66 -21.04
CA PHE A 90 -8.70 0.22 -22.15
C PHE A 90 -8.66 -0.58 -23.47
N PRO A 91 -9.23 -0.08 -24.57
CA PRO A 91 -9.29 -0.81 -25.85
C PRO A 91 -7.91 -1.25 -26.37
N ASP A 92 -6.88 -0.43 -26.17
CA ASP A 92 -5.52 -0.61 -26.68
C ASP A 92 -4.52 -1.12 -25.63
N LYS A 93 -4.88 -1.05 -24.34
CA LYS A 93 -3.93 -1.28 -23.25
C LYS A 93 -4.60 -1.73 -21.96
N LYS A 94 -3.84 -2.48 -21.16
CA LYS A 94 -4.24 -2.87 -19.81
C LYS A 94 -3.13 -2.48 -18.86
N TYR A 95 -3.50 -1.91 -17.72
CA TYR A 95 -2.57 -1.50 -16.68
C TYR A 95 -2.61 -2.48 -15.52
N VAL A 96 -1.43 -2.87 -15.02
CA VAL A 96 -1.31 -3.86 -13.95
C VAL A 96 -0.79 -3.22 -12.67
N ILE A 97 -1.21 -3.77 -11.54
CA ILE A 97 -0.62 -3.45 -10.25
C ILE A 97 0.27 -4.59 -9.78
N TYR A 98 1.25 -4.27 -8.95
CA TYR A 98 2.18 -5.25 -8.39
C TYR A 98 2.05 -5.35 -6.88
N GLY A 99 1.81 -6.55 -6.38
CA GLY A 99 1.64 -6.86 -4.97
C GLY A 99 2.85 -7.52 -4.33
N ASP A 100 2.77 -7.73 -3.03
CA ASP A 100 3.71 -8.56 -2.28
C ASP A 100 3.53 -10.05 -2.58
N SER A 101 4.35 -10.90 -1.96
CA SER A 101 4.27 -12.36 -2.10
C SER A 101 2.95 -12.95 -1.55
N GLY A 102 2.26 -12.24 -0.66
CA GLY A 102 0.96 -12.64 -0.10
C GLY A 102 -0.21 -12.41 -1.05
N CYS A 103 -0.04 -11.57 -2.08
CA CYS A 103 -1.06 -11.29 -3.08
C CYS A 103 -1.27 -12.50 -4.02
N PRO A 104 -2.48 -12.68 -4.58
CA PRO A 104 -2.73 -13.68 -5.63
C PRO A 104 -2.23 -13.18 -7.00
N ILE A 105 -1.87 -14.10 -7.89
CA ILE A 105 -1.65 -13.76 -9.30
C ILE A 105 -3.01 -13.70 -10.00
N ARG A 106 -3.27 -12.60 -10.70
CA ARG A 106 -4.45 -12.40 -11.55
C ARG A 106 -4.07 -11.59 -12.80
N GLN A 107 -5.00 -11.45 -13.73
CA GLN A 107 -4.78 -10.74 -15.01
C GLN A 107 -4.20 -9.32 -14.83
N LEU A 108 -4.67 -8.57 -13.83
CA LEU A 108 -4.22 -7.19 -13.57
C LEU A 108 -3.39 -7.04 -12.29
N LEU A 109 -3.04 -8.15 -11.62
CA LEU A 109 -2.29 -8.15 -10.37
C LEU A 109 -1.17 -9.19 -10.43
N PHE A 110 0.05 -8.70 -10.48
CA PHE A 110 1.26 -9.53 -10.46
C PHE A 110 1.90 -9.52 -9.07
N ARG A 111 2.78 -10.49 -8.83
CA ARG A 111 3.53 -10.66 -7.59
C ARG A 111 4.92 -11.24 -7.89
N PRO A 112 5.86 -11.24 -6.92
CA PRO A 112 7.17 -11.85 -7.12
C PRO A 112 7.09 -13.32 -7.49
N PHE A 113 8.08 -13.80 -8.25
CA PHE A 113 8.30 -15.23 -8.45
C PHE A 113 8.58 -15.90 -7.09
N GLN A 114 7.99 -17.08 -6.88
CA GLN A 114 8.09 -17.84 -5.63
C GLN A 114 8.66 -19.22 -5.91
N GLY A 115 9.50 -19.71 -5.02
CA GLY A 115 10.12 -21.03 -5.15
C GLY A 115 11.45 -21.08 -4.40
N ARG A 116 11.97 -22.30 -4.22
CA ARG A 116 13.27 -22.51 -3.59
C ARG A 116 14.44 -22.36 -4.58
N ASN A 117 14.18 -22.66 -5.86
CA ASN A 117 15.14 -22.60 -6.95
C ASN A 117 14.58 -21.65 -8.01
N LEU A 118 14.85 -20.36 -7.85
CA LEU A 118 14.54 -19.36 -8.88
C LEU A 118 15.67 -19.33 -9.91
N SER A 119 15.34 -19.06 -11.17
CA SER A 119 16.38 -18.76 -12.17
C SER A 119 17.00 -17.39 -11.91
N GLU A 120 18.21 -17.16 -12.43
CA GLU A 120 18.89 -15.86 -12.33
C GLU A 120 18.03 -14.70 -12.87
N ASP A 121 17.28 -14.94 -13.95
CA ASP A 121 16.33 -13.97 -14.51
C ASP A 121 15.17 -13.65 -13.55
N GLN A 122 14.64 -14.67 -12.85
CA GLN A 122 13.56 -14.49 -11.88
C GLN A 122 14.04 -13.75 -10.63
N GLU A 123 15.27 -14.02 -10.18
CA GLU A 123 15.89 -13.30 -9.08
C GLU A 123 16.15 -11.84 -9.45
N SER A 124 16.71 -11.61 -10.63
CA SER A 124 16.95 -10.26 -11.16
C SER A 124 15.65 -9.46 -11.30
N PHE A 125 14.59 -10.10 -11.82
CA PHE A 125 13.26 -9.51 -11.88
C PHE A 125 12.71 -9.17 -10.49
N ASN A 126 12.78 -10.11 -9.55
CA ASN A 126 12.30 -9.92 -8.17
C ASN A 126 13.08 -8.81 -7.45
N ALA A 127 14.39 -8.70 -7.67
CA ALA A 127 15.24 -7.67 -7.11
C ALA A 127 14.85 -6.28 -7.65
N ALA A 128 14.69 -6.15 -8.98
CA ALA A 128 14.25 -4.91 -9.62
C ALA A 128 12.88 -4.46 -9.10
N MET A 129 11.90 -5.38 -9.05
CA MET A 129 10.57 -5.07 -8.54
C MET A 129 10.57 -4.75 -7.04
N SER A 130 11.37 -5.44 -6.24
CA SER A 130 11.48 -5.17 -4.79
C SER A 130 12.08 -3.80 -4.51
N ALA A 131 13.11 -3.39 -5.25
CA ALA A 131 13.70 -2.05 -5.14
C ALA A 131 12.66 -0.96 -5.43
N LEU A 132 11.84 -1.12 -6.46
CA LEU A 132 10.79 -0.16 -6.78
C LEU A 132 9.66 -0.15 -5.73
N ARG A 133 9.31 -1.33 -5.19
CA ARG A 133 8.27 -1.49 -4.17
C ARG A 133 8.64 -0.85 -2.83
N GLN A 134 9.92 -0.58 -2.55
CA GLN A 134 10.34 0.15 -1.34
C GLN A 134 9.63 1.51 -1.20
N SER A 135 9.25 2.13 -2.32
CA SER A 135 8.45 3.34 -2.32
C SER A 135 7.10 3.20 -1.60
N ALA A 136 6.47 2.01 -1.68
CA ALA A 136 5.24 1.72 -0.96
C ALA A 136 5.46 1.70 0.56
N GLU A 137 6.56 1.07 0.99
CA GLU A 137 6.94 1.02 2.40
C GLU A 137 7.23 2.42 2.95
N TRP A 138 7.94 3.24 2.17
CA TRP A 138 8.20 4.63 2.54
C TRP A 138 6.93 5.48 2.57
N GLY A 139 5.96 5.23 1.68
CA GLY A 139 4.65 5.87 1.71
C GLY A 139 3.94 5.67 3.05
N PHE A 140 3.87 4.43 3.55
CA PHE A 140 3.31 4.15 4.87
C PHE A 140 4.15 4.71 6.03
N ALA A 141 5.47 4.64 5.93
CA ALA A 141 6.37 5.17 6.95
C ALA A 141 6.20 6.69 7.10
N LYS A 142 6.02 7.41 5.99
CA LYS A 142 5.76 8.86 6.00
C LYS A 142 4.54 9.21 6.83
N VAL A 143 3.44 8.47 6.70
CA VAL A 143 2.20 8.76 7.46
C VAL A 143 2.44 8.69 8.96
N VAL A 144 3.23 7.70 9.41
CA VAL A 144 3.60 7.56 10.83
C VAL A 144 4.52 8.70 11.27
N ASN A 145 5.47 9.09 10.44
CA ASN A 145 6.40 10.18 10.74
C ASN A 145 5.67 11.53 10.84
N ASP A 146 4.72 11.81 9.94
CA ASP A 146 3.92 13.03 9.96
C ASP A 146 2.97 13.06 11.18
N PHE A 147 2.43 11.90 11.56
CA PHE A 147 1.36 11.80 12.58
C PHE A 147 1.64 10.69 13.59
N ALA A 148 2.67 10.86 14.43
CA ALA A 148 3.12 9.85 15.39
C ALA A 148 2.02 9.29 16.32
N PHE A 149 0.95 10.06 16.58
CA PHE A 149 -0.17 9.60 17.41
C PHE A 149 -0.93 8.40 16.83
N ILE A 150 -0.83 8.13 15.51
CA ILE A 150 -1.43 6.94 14.87
C ILE A 150 -0.61 5.66 15.08
N ASP A 151 0.59 5.76 15.66
CA ASP A 151 1.40 4.60 16.08
C ASP A 151 1.36 4.39 17.61
N PHE A 152 0.80 5.36 18.35
CA PHE A 152 0.64 5.24 19.79
C PHE A 152 -0.56 4.35 20.17
N LYS A 153 -0.33 3.04 20.16
CA LYS A 153 -1.36 2.00 20.39
C LYS A 153 -2.22 2.23 21.63
N LYS A 154 -1.67 2.78 22.74
CA LYS A 154 -2.42 3.02 23.98
C LYS A 154 -3.57 4.03 23.80
N ASN A 155 -3.45 4.92 22.81
CA ASN A 155 -4.46 5.93 22.48
C ASN A 155 -5.44 5.45 21.38
N LEU A 156 -5.11 4.38 20.66
CA LEU A 156 -5.96 3.79 19.64
C LEU A 156 -6.87 2.72 20.24
N LYS A 157 -7.87 3.19 20.99
CA LYS A 157 -8.87 2.34 21.65
C LYS A 157 -10.10 2.19 20.76
N LEU A 158 -10.34 0.96 20.28
CA LEU A 158 -11.59 0.62 19.62
C LEU A 158 -12.76 0.89 20.58
N LEU A 159 -13.93 1.22 20.04
CA LEU A 159 -15.18 1.57 20.76
C LEU A 159 -15.19 2.92 21.47
N LEU A 160 -14.03 3.54 21.73
CA LEU A 160 -13.94 4.89 22.30
C LEU A 160 -13.61 5.96 21.26
N LYS A 161 -12.97 5.56 20.16
CA LYS A 161 -12.60 6.44 19.06
C LYS A 161 -12.86 5.73 17.74
N ASP A 162 -13.16 6.53 16.72
CA ASP A 162 -13.10 6.06 15.35
C ASP A 162 -11.64 5.96 14.87
N VAL A 163 -10.92 4.97 15.40
CA VAL A 163 -9.50 4.68 15.10
C VAL A 163 -9.26 4.53 13.59
N ARG A 164 -10.29 4.06 12.89
CA ARG A 164 -10.30 3.86 11.44
C ARG A 164 -10.23 5.18 10.70
N SER A 165 -11.17 6.08 10.99
CA SER A 165 -11.21 7.40 10.35
C SER A 165 -9.99 8.21 10.71
N VAL A 166 -9.46 8.06 11.92
CA VAL A 166 -8.20 8.68 12.32
C VAL A 166 -7.04 8.30 11.37
N TYR A 167 -6.87 7.02 11.05
CA TYR A 167 -5.79 6.61 10.13
C TYR A 167 -6.05 7.07 8.68
N LYS A 168 -7.30 7.00 8.20
CA LYS A 168 -7.67 7.51 6.88
C LYS A 168 -7.41 9.01 6.75
N THR A 169 -7.77 9.79 7.75
CA THR A 169 -7.52 11.23 7.79
C THR A 169 -6.03 11.53 7.83
N ALA A 170 -5.24 10.79 8.62
CA ALA A 170 -3.78 10.94 8.63
C ALA A 170 -3.17 10.66 7.25
N VAL A 171 -3.62 9.61 6.55
CA VAL A 171 -3.18 9.32 5.17
C VAL A 171 -3.53 10.45 4.21
N LEU A 172 -4.76 10.97 4.28
CA LEU A 172 -5.20 12.08 3.44
C LEU A 172 -4.33 13.33 3.67
N LEU A 173 -4.12 13.70 4.94
CA LEU A 173 -3.30 14.86 5.30
C LEU A 173 -1.83 14.66 4.93
N SER A 174 -1.29 13.44 5.05
CA SER A 174 0.08 13.11 4.59
C SER A 174 0.23 13.25 3.09
N ASN A 175 -0.78 12.85 2.31
CA ASN A 175 -0.81 13.09 0.87
C ASN A 175 -0.87 14.60 0.56
N CYS A 176 -1.71 15.38 1.26
CA CYS A 176 -1.73 16.84 1.11
C CYS A 176 -0.37 17.47 1.42
N HIS A 177 0.26 17.05 2.53
CA HIS A 177 1.60 17.50 2.89
C HIS A 177 2.63 17.14 1.81
N PHE A 178 2.54 15.94 1.23
CA PHE A 178 3.39 15.55 0.10
C PHE A 178 3.23 16.54 -1.08
N TYR A 179 2.01 16.89 -1.45
CA TYR A 179 1.78 17.81 -2.58
C TYR A 179 2.28 19.23 -2.30
N LEU A 180 2.15 19.71 -1.05
CA LEU A 180 2.55 21.07 -0.69
C LEU A 180 4.06 21.23 -0.52
N TYR A 181 4.72 20.23 0.09
CA TYR A 181 6.12 20.36 0.53
C TYR A 181 7.06 19.32 -0.10
N GLY A 182 6.54 18.42 -0.91
CA GLY A 182 7.25 17.25 -1.43
C GLY A 182 7.43 16.15 -0.38
N SER A 183 8.19 15.11 -0.75
CA SER A 183 8.68 14.12 0.22
C SER A 183 10.00 13.49 -0.23
N GLN A 184 10.65 12.78 0.70
CA GLN A 184 11.83 11.97 0.39
C GLN A 184 11.53 10.87 -0.64
N VAL A 185 10.31 10.30 -0.64
CA VAL A 185 9.87 9.30 -1.64
C VAL A 185 9.66 9.95 -3.01
N GLY A 186 9.09 11.16 -3.01
CA GLY A 186 8.98 11.99 -4.19
C GLY A 186 10.35 12.27 -4.79
N ARG A 187 11.34 12.70 -3.98
CA ARG A 187 12.71 12.98 -4.44
C ARG A 187 13.44 11.75 -4.99
N PHE A 188 13.16 10.55 -4.48
CA PHE A 188 13.76 9.32 -4.99
C PHE A 188 13.33 9.02 -6.45
N LEU A 189 12.12 9.41 -6.85
CA LEU A 189 11.54 9.05 -8.16
C LEU A 189 11.26 10.24 -9.08
N THR A 190 11.10 11.45 -8.55
CA THR A 190 10.81 12.68 -9.29
C THR A 190 11.91 13.71 -9.03
N HIS A 191 12.41 14.36 -10.09
CA HIS A 191 13.35 15.48 -9.97
C HIS A 191 12.69 16.74 -9.39
N ASN A 192 11.36 16.82 -9.29
CA ASN A 192 10.62 17.87 -8.57
C ASN A 192 9.17 17.41 -8.30
N PRO A 193 8.59 17.67 -7.11
CA PRO A 193 7.16 17.45 -6.86
C PRO A 193 6.29 18.40 -7.71
N PRO A 194 5.09 18.01 -8.13
CA PRO A 194 4.16 18.91 -8.81
C PRO A 194 3.71 20.00 -7.83
N HIS A 195 4.17 21.23 -8.04
CA HIS A 195 3.66 22.38 -7.31
C HIS A 195 2.23 22.69 -7.73
N LEU A 196 1.36 22.96 -6.76
CA LEU A 196 0.08 23.62 -6.97
C LEU A 196 0.34 25.05 -7.48
N LYS A 197 0.55 25.20 -8.77
CA LYS A 197 0.43 26.49 -9.45
C LYS A 197 -0.84 26.46 -10.30
N ASN A 198 -1.82 27.19 -9.78
CA ASN A 198 -3.06 27.65 -10.41
C ASN A 198 -4.17 26.58 -10.55
N VAL A 199 -5.03 26.52 -9.52
CA VAL A 199 -6.47 26.28 -9.69
C VAL A 199 -7.09 27.56 -10.25
#